data_AF-A0A188QR32-F1
#
_entry.id   AF-A0A188QR32-F1
#
_cell.length_a   1.000
_cell.length_b   1.000
_cell.length_c   1.000
_cell.angle_alpha   90.00
_cell.angle_beta   90.00
_cell.angle_gamma   90.00
#
_symmetry.space_group_name_H-M   'P 1'
#
loop_
_entity.id
_entity.type
_entity.pdbx_description
1 polymer ?
#
loop_
_entity_poly.entity_id
_entity_poly.type
_entity_poly.pdbx_seq_one_letter_code
_entity_poly.pdbx_strand_id
1 'polypeptide(L)'
;IISQNDKKGQKGKNNNSNGLPKGFCHAVQRSFIDYKNMILGTSVNIYEYIGKLQEDIKKIIEKGTPQQKDKIGGVGSSTENVNAWWKEIEREMWDAVRCAITKINKKTNKGTFSIDECGIFPP
;
A
#
# COMPACT_ATOMS: atom_id res chain seq x y z
N ILE A 1 10.59 47.25 30.10
CA ILE A 1 10.54 45.76 30.22
C ILE A 1 9.39 45.29 29.34
N ILE A 2 9.67 44.91 28.10
CA ILE A 2 8.67 44.36 27.20
C ILE A 2 8.53 42.89 27.58
N SER A 3 7.40 42.55 28.19
CA SER A 3 7.05 41.20 28.60
C SER A 3 7.12 40.26 27.40
N GLN A 4 8.06 39.33 27.43
CA GLN A 4 8.07 38.16 26.56
C GLN A 4 6.84 37.34 26.95
N ASN A 5 5.77 37.45 26.16
CA ASN A 5 4.71 36.46 26.18
C ASN A 5 5.25 35.19 25.53
N ASP A 6 5.90 34.36 26.36
CA ASP A 6 6.09 32.93 26.12
C ASP A 6 4.72 32.32 25.80
N LYS A 7 4.37 32.21 24.52
CA LYS A 7 3.29 31.32 24.06
C LYS A 7 3.77 29.87 24.16
N LYS A 8 3.98 29.44 25.39
CA LYS A 8 4.15 28.05 25.78
C LYS A 8 2.75 27.45 25.89
N GLY A 9 2.24 26.92 24.78
CA GLY A 9 1.02 26.11 24.82
C GLY A 9 0.15 26.17 23.58
N GLN A 10 0.43 25.26 22.63
CA GLN A 10 -0.55 24.29 22.13
C GLN A 10 0.18 23.36 21.15
N LYS A 11 0.90 22.35 21.66
CA LYS A 11 1.12 21.12 20.89
C LYS A 11 -0.22 20.38 20.86
N GLY A 12 -1.12 20.83 19.99
CA GLY A 12 -2.34 20.07 19.68
C GLY A 12 -1.92 18.66 19.28
N LYS A 13 -2.43 17.65 19.98
CA LYS A 13 -2.12 16.24 19.70
C LYS A 13 -2.67 15.89 18.32
N ASN A 14 -1.90 16.17 17.28
CA ASN A 14 -2.15 15.90 15.87
C ASN A 14 -1.85 14.44 15.48
N ASN A 15 -1.69 13.56 16.48
CA ASN A 15 -1.39 12.16 16.30
C ASN A 15 -2.56 11.30 16.82
N ASN A 16 -2.78 10.14 16.22
CA ASN A 16 -3.75 9.14 16.68
C ASN A 16 -3.28 8.47 18.00
N SER A 17 -4.09 7.56 18.52
CA SER A 17 -3.76 6.76 19.72
C SER A 17 -2.42 6.03 19.61
N ASN A 18 -2.00 5.74 18.38
CA ASN A 18 -0.77 5.04 18.03
C ASN A 18 0.33 6.02 17.61
N GLY A 19 0.27 7.29 18.04
CA GLY A 19 1.32 8.29 17.84
C GLY A 19 1.66 8.65 16.38
N LEU A 20 0.94 8.10 15.41
CA LEU A 20 1.03 8.40 13.99
C LEU A 20 0.20 9.65 13.66
N PRO A 21 0.60 10.47 12.68
CA PRO A 21 -0.18 11.63 12.27
C PRO A 21 -1.64 11.25 11.95
N LYS A 22 -2.60 12.09 12.36
CA LYS A 22 -4.01 11.87 12.03
C LYS A 22 -4.19 11.71 10.52
N GLY A 23 -4.86 10.63 10.11
CA GLY A 23 -5.11 10.34 8.69
C GLY A 23 -4.00 9.55 7.98
N PHE A 24 -2.85 9.33 8.63
CA PHE A 24 -1.74 8.56 8.06
C PHE A 24 -2.19 7.18 7.55
N CYS A 25 -2.86 6.38 8.39
CA CYS A 25 -3.28 5.04 7.99
C CYS A 25 -4.30 5.04 6.85
N HIS A 26 -5.23 5.99 6.82
CA HIS A 26 -6.17 6.13 5.70
C HIS A 26 -5.46 6.49 4.39
N ALA A 27 -4.44 7.34 4.45
CA ALA A 27 -3.63 7.66 3.28
C ALA A 27 -2.87 6.44 2.77
N VAL A 28 -2.23 5.68 3.68
CA VAL A 28 -1.50 4.44 3.35
C VAL A 28 -2.43 3.39 2.72
N GLN A 29 -3.59 3.13 3.31
CA GLN A 29 -4.56 2.16 2.79
C GLN A 29 -5.07 2.55 1.39
N ARG A 30 -5.37 3.83 1.17
CA ARG A 30 -5.78 4.32 -0.15
C ARG A 30 -4.68 4.17 -1.19
N SER A 31 -3.45 4.54 -0.85
CA SER A 31 -2.31 4.35 -1.75
C SER A 31 -2.05 2.89 -2.07
N PHE A 32 -2.22 1.97 -1.12
CA PHE A 32 -2.13 0.53 -1.38
C PHE A 32 -3.17 0.06 -2.40
N ILE A 33 -4.42 0.54 -2.27
CA ILE A 33 -5.50 0.27 -3.24
C ILE A 33 -5.17 0.86 -4.61
N ASP A 34 -4.56 2.05 -4.68
CA ASP A 34 -4.13 2.65 -5.94
C ASP A 34 -3.09 1.78 -6.65
N TYR A 35 -2.09 1.26 -5.93
CA TYR A 35 -1.10 0.33 -6.48
C TYR A 35 -1.74 -0.97 -6.95
N LYS A 36 -2.64 -1.56 -6.15
CA LYS A 36 -3.42 -2.75 -6.53
C LYS A 36 -4.16 -2.52 -7.83
N ASN A 37 -4.95 -1.45 -7.92
CA ASN A 37 -5.74 -1.16 -9.12
C ASN A 37 -4.87 -0.83 -10.33
N MET A 38 -3.72 -0.19 -10.12
CA MET A 38 -2.76 0.08 -11.20
C MET A 38 -2.19 -1.23 -11.77
N ILE A 39 -1.84 -2.19 -10.91
CA ILE A 39 -1.30 -3.51 -11.31
C ILE A 39 -2.37 -4.37 -11.98
N LEU A 40 -3.59 -4.40 -11.42
CA LEU A 40 -4.69 -5.22 -11.92
C LEU A 40 -5.33 -4.69 -13.21
N GLY A 41 -4.96 -3.50 -13.67
CA GLY A 41 -5.58 -2.89 -14.84
C GLY A 41 -6.95 -2.27 -14.56
N THR A 42 -7.35 -2.12 -13.29
CA THR A 42 -8.65 -1.60 -12.86
C THR A 42 -8.58 -0.14 -12.40
N SER A 43 -7.42 0.51 -12.51
CA SER A 43 -7.27 1.91 -12.17
C SER A 43 -8.15 2.77 -13.09
N VAL A 44 -8.86 3.75 -12.52
CA VAL A 44 -9.72 4.70 -13.25
C VAL A 44 -8.87 5.72 -14.05
N ASN A 45 -7.57 5.50 -14.15
CA ASN A 45 -6.63 6.53 -14.54
C ASN A 45 -6.34 6.49 -16.04
N ILE A 46 -6.75 7.56 -16.72
CA ILE A 46 -6.74 7.73 -18.18
C ILE A 46 -5.37 8.14 -18.76
N TYR A 47 -4.31 8.13 -17.97
CA TYR A 47 -3.00 8.52 -18.47
C TYR A 47 -2.43 7.45 -19.41
N GLU A 48 -2.05 7.85 -20.62
CA GLU A 48 -1.50 6.98 -21.67
C GLU A 48 -0.30 6.14 -21.19
N TYR A 49 0.52 6.67 -20.28
CA TYR A 49 1.67 5.96 -19.73
C TYR A 49 1.29 4.81 -18.78
N ILE A 50 0.13 4.88 -18.13
CA ILE A 50 -0.36 3.81 -17.24
C ILE A 50 -0.82 2.61 -18.07
N GLY A 51 -1.43 2.85 -19.25
CA GLY A 51 -1.80 1.76 -20.16
C GLY A 51 -0.60 0.92 -20.61
N LYS A 52 0.51 1.58 -20.98
CA LYS A 52 1.76 0.87 -21.34
C LYS A 52 2.33 0.07 -20.17
N LEU A 53 2.34 0.65 -18.97
CA LEU A 53 2.79 -0.05 -17.76
C LEU A 53 1.94 -1.31 -17.48
N GLN A 54 0.62 -1.23 -17.66
CA GLN A 54 -0.28 -2.36 -17.47
C GLN A 54 -0.01 -3.49 -18.46
N GLU A 55 0.20 -3.16 -19.74
CA GLU A 55 0.58 -4.14 -20.75
C GLU A 55 1.90 -4.84 -20.44
N ASP A 56 2.89 -4.08 -19.97
CA ASP A 56 4.20 -4.64 -19.64
C ASP A 56 4.15 -5.53 -18.40
N ILE A 57 3.42 -5.13 -17.35
CA ILE A 57 3.14 -5.98 -16.18
C ILE A 57 2.51 -7.29 -16.64
N LYS A 58 1.45 -7.20 -17.45
CA LYS A 58 0.77 -8.36 -18.02
C LYS A 58 1.74 -9.31 -18.74
N LYS A 59 2.58 -8.79 -19.63
CA LYS A 59 3.58 -9.60 -20.36
C LYS A 59 4.60 -10.26 -19.43
N ILE A 60 5.03 -9.57 -18.36
CA ILE A 60 5.97 -10.12 -17.38
C ILE A 60 5.31 -11.27 -16.61
N ILE A 61 4.08 -11.08 -16.12
CA ILE A 61 3.36 -12.10 -15.37
C ILE A 61 3.10 -13.32 -16.25
N GLU A 62 2.64 -13.14 -17.49
CA GLU A 62 2.41 -14.24 -18.43
C GLU A 62 3.68 -15.05 -18.76
N LYS A 63 4.84 -14.41 -18.79
CA LYS A 63 6.13 -15.08 -18.99
C LYS A 63 6.64 -15.79 -17.73
N GLY A 64 6.40 -15.19 -16.56
CA GLY A 64 6.94 -15.64 -15.27
C GLY A 64 6.06 -16.66 -14.54
N THR A 65 4.73 -16.63 -14.77
CA THR A 65 3.83 -17.67 -14.26
C THR A 65 3.73 -18.78 -15.30
N PRO A 66 4.08 -20.04 -14.97
CA PRO A 66 3.87 -21.15 -15.89
C PRO A 66 2.38 -21.21 -16.24
N GLN A 67 2.05 -21.16 -17.53
CA GLN A 67 0.68 -21.37 -18.00
C GLN A 67 0.13 -22.62 -17.31
N GLN A 68 -0.92 -22.48 -16.50
CA GLN A 68 -1.68 -23.62 -16.01
C GLN A 68 -2.29 -24.29 -17.25
N LYS A 69 -1.57 -25.26 -17.83
CA LYS A 69 -2.00 -26.05 -18.97
C LYS A 69 -3.15 -27.03 -18.62
N ASP A 70 -3.58 -27.06 -17.36
CA ASP A 70 -4.38 -28.16 -16.82
C ASP A 70 -5.84 -27.78 -16.50
N LYS A 71 -6.37 -26.68 -17.06
CA LYS A 71 -7.83 -26.47 -17.07
C LYS A 71 -8.35 -26.55 -18.51
N ILE A 72 -9.01 -27.67 -18.76
CA ILE A 72 -9.79 -27.98 -19.94
C ILE A 72 -10.65 -26.77 -20.32
N GLY A 73 -10.33 -26.16 -21.47
CA GLY A 73 -11.17 -25.14 -22.11
C GLY A 73 -10.91 -23.70 -21.65
N GLY A 74 -9.94 -23.06 -22.29
CA GLY A 74 -9.76 -21.61 -22.24
C GLY A 74 -8.37 -21.23 -21.75
N VAL A 75 -7.58 -20.61 -22.61
CA VAL A 75 -6.44 -19.80 -22.20
C VAL A 75 -6.98 -18.84 -21.15
N GLY A 76 -6.67 -19.04 -19.87
CA GLY A 76 -7.09 -18.15 -18.79
C GLY A 76 -6.77 -16.73 -19.22
N SER A 77 -7.76 -15.83 -19.14
CA SER A 77 -7.57 -14.46 -19.58
C SER A 77 -6.37 -13.90 -18.83
N SER A 78 -5.50 -13.20 -19.54
CA SER A 78 -4.37 -12.50 -18.94
C SER A 78 -4.71 -11.76 -17.62
N THR A 79 -5.91 -11.18 -17.57
CA THR A 79 -6.44 -10.48 -16.40
C THR A 79 -6.65 -11.41 -15.21
N GLU A 80 -7.07 -12.66 -15.43
CA GLU A 80 -7.21 -13.69 -14.39
C GLU A 80 -5.85 -14.09 -13.82
N ASN A 81 -4.81 -14.20 -14.66
CA ASN A 81 -3.46 -14.51 -14.21
C ASN A 81 -2.87 -13.39 -13.37
N VAL A 82 -3.05 -12.13 -13.77
CA VAL A 82 -2.60 -10.96 -12.99
C VAL A 82 -3.35 -10.86 -11.66
N ASN A 83 -4.67 -11.13 -11.65
CA ASN A 83 -5.47 -11.19 -10.43
C ASN A 83 -5.02 -12.30 -9.47
N ALA A 84 -4.73 -13.50 -10.01
CA ALA A 84 -4.25 -14.63 -9.22
C ALA A 84 -2.87 -14.33 -8.63
N TRP A 85 -1.95 -13.83 -9.45
CA TRP A 85 -0.62 -13.42 -9.04
C TRP A 85 -0.66 -12.36 -7.93
N TRP A 86 -1.49 -11.31 -8.08
CA TRP A 86 -1.64 -10.29 -7.05
C TRP A 86 -2.10 -10.91 -5.72
N LYS A 87 -3.08 -11.81 -5.73
CA LYS A 87 -3.56 -12.48 -4.49
C LYS A 87 -2.47 -13.28 -3.78
N GLU A 88 -1.52 -13.85 -4.52
CA GLU A 88 -0.39 -14.58 -3.94
C GLU A 88 0.58 -13.62 -3.23
N ILE A 89 0.85 -12.45 -3.80
CA ILE A 89 1.83 -11.49 -3.28
C ILE A 89 1.22 -10.39 -2.38
N GLU A 90 -0.11 -10.26 -2.31
CA GLU A 90 -0.81 -9.14 -1.65
C GLU A 90 -0.41 -9.01 -0.18
N ARG A 91 -0.19 -10.13 0.51
CA ARG A 91 0.28 -10.16 1.91
C ARG A 91 1.72 -9.66 2.03
N GLU A 92 2.62 -10.10 1.15
CA GLU A 92 4.01 -9.65 1.14
C GLU A 92 4.12 -8.15 0.84
N MET A 93 3.27 -7.65 -0.07
CA MET A 93 3.17 -6.22 -0.35
C MET A 93 2.67 -5.43 0.86
N TRP A 94 1.70 -5.97 1.61
CA TRP A 94 1.27 -5.35 2.87
C TRP A 94 2.35 -5.41 3.95
N ASP A 95 3.14 -6.48 4.01
CA ASP A 95 4.28 -6.60 4.92
C ASP A 95 5.36 -5.54 4.64
N ALA A 96 5.53 -5.12 3.39
CA ALA A 96 6.39 -3.98 3.07
C ALA A 96 5.88 -2.67 3.71
N VAL A 97 4.56 -2.45 3.72
CA VAL A 97 3.93 -1.31 4.41
C VAL A 97 4.18 -1.40 5.91
N ARG A 98 3.90 -2.55 6.52
CA ARG A 98 4.15 -2.78 7.95
C ARG A 98 5.62 -2.55 8.31
N CYS A 99 6.54 -3.08 7.50
CA CYS A 99 7.97 -2.88 7.65
C CYS A 99 8.36 -1.39 7.64
N ALA A 100 7.80 -0.59 6.72
CA ALA A 100 8.04 0.85 6.68
C ALA A 100 7.52 1.56 7.94
N ILE A 101 6.33 1.19 8.44
CA ILE A 101 5.76 1.74 9.68
C ILE A 101 6.67 1.43 10.88
N THR A 102 7.20 0.19 10.99
CA THR A 102 8.15 -0.16 12.05
C THR A 102 9.42 0.70 12.05
N LYS A 103 9.89 1.13 10.87
CA LYS A 103 11.07 1.99 10.75
C LYS A 103 10.79 3.43 11.20
N ILE A 104 9.56 3.92 11.04
CA ILE A 104 9.13 5.21 11.58
C ILE A 104 9.13 5.17 13.11
N ASN A 105 8.72 4.03 13.69
CA ASN A 105 8.70 3.82 15.14
C ASN A 105 10.11 3.95 15.75
N LYS A 106 11.13 3.34 15.12
CA LYS A 106 12.54 3.43 15.57
C LYS A 106 13.10 4.86 15.61
N LYS A 107 12.55 5.78 14.80
CA LYS A 107 13.03 7.17 14.74
C LYS A 107 12.35 8.10 15.75
N THR A 108 11.16 7.76 16.24
CA THR A 108 10.33 8.72 16.99
C THR A 108 10.38 8.55 18.51
N ASN A 109 11.03 7.52 19.06
CA ASN A 109 11.15 7.24 20.51
C ASN A 109 9.81 7.35 21.29
N LYS A 110 8.67 7.23 20.60
CA LYS A 110 7.33 7.35 21.18
C LYS A 110 6.74 5.96 21.38
N GLY A 111 7.29 5.18 22.31
CA GLY A 111 6.69 3.91 22.75
C GLY A 111 6.65 2.78 21.71
N THR A 112 6.38 1.58 22.21
CA THR A 112 6.22 0.35 21.44
C THR A 112 4.86 0.38 20.72
N PHE A 113 4.83 0.83 19.47
CA PHE A 113 3.65 0.63 18.65
C PHE A 113 3.60 -0.80 18.10
N SER A 114 2.41 -1.41 18.10
CA SER A 114 2.19 -2.70 17.47
C SER A 114 2.22 -2.50 15.96
N ILE A 115 3.12 -3.19 15.25
CA ILE A 115 3.43 -3.20 13.79
C ILE A 115 2.20 -3.14 12.84
N ASP A 116 1.01 -3.31 13.41
CA ASP A 116 -0.30 -3.37 12.79
C ASP A 116 -1.13 -2.08 13.03
N GLU A 117 -0.48 -0.92 13.23
CA GLU A 117 -1.15 0.34 13.56
C GLU A 117 -2.13 0.80 12.49
N CYS A 118 -1.91 0.37 11.24
CA CYS A 118 -2.78 0.60 10.09
C CYS A 118 -3.53 -0.67 9.62
N GLY A 119 -3.49 -1.75 10.41
CA GLY A 119 -4.15 -3.04 10.13
C GLY A 119 -3.16 -4.20 9.90
N ILE A 120 -3.51 -5.39 10.39
CA ILE A 120 -2.74 -6.63 10.18
C ILE A 120 -2.86 -7.11 8.72
N PHE A 121 -4.01 -6.85 8.11
CA PHE A 121 -4.35 -7.28 6.76
C PHE A 121 -4.44 -6.09 5.81
N PRO A 122 -4.15 -6.30 4.51
CA PRO A 122 -4.42 -5.31 3.47
C PRO A 122 -5.91 -4.95 3.44
N PRO A 123 -6.24 -3.71 3.05
CA PRO A 123 -7.62 -3.21 2.95
C PRO A 123 -8.44 -3.84 1.81
#